data_AF-A0A6J3MBI5-F1
#
_entry.id   AF-A0A6J3MBI5-F1
#
_cell.length_a   1.000
_cell.length_b   1.000
_cell.length_c   1.000
_cell.angle_alpha   90.00
_cell.angle_beta   90.00
_cell.angle_gamma   90.00
#
_symmetry.space_group_name_H-M   'P 1'
#
loop_
_entity.id
_entity.type
_entity.pdbx_description
1 polymer ?
#
loop_
_entity_poly.entity_id
_entity_poly.type
_entity_poly.pdbx_seq_one_letter_code
_entity_poly.pdbx_strand_id
1 'polypeptide(L)'
;DANHVYLKPAPDAVRGMCPTLNTMANHGFISRDGITTFAEAANACQITLGFGYDTCVFLSALGLLSGGDLPSGKYSIGGADSRVPNTLGQSLGISRHGFFEVDNSISRIDYALGNQANFNLPRFQRVQKIAKKYNGLF
;
A
#
# COMPACT_ATOMS: atom_id res chain seq x y z
N ASP A 1 -2.20 -15.91 11.43
CA ASP A 1 -2.67 -17.18 12.03
C ASP A 1 -2.66 -18.27 10.96
N ALA A 2 -3.28 -19.43 11.18
CA ALA A 2 -3.37 -20.51 10.19
C ALA A 2 -4.17 -20.13 8.91
N ASN A 3 -5.08 -19.15 9.01
CA ASN A 3 -5.88 -18.66 7.89
C ASN A 3 -5.15 -17.54 7.11
N HIS A 4 -4.19 -16.87 7.76
CA HIS A 4 -3.43 -15.74 7.21
C HIS A 4 -1.93 -16.02 7.13
N VAL A 5 -1.56 -17.16 6.53
CA VAL A 5 -0.16 -17.52 6.31
C VAL A 5 0.48 -16.61 5.26
N TYR A 6 1.77 -16.32 5.46
CA TYR A 6 2.56 -15.62 4.46
C TYR A 6 2.68 -16.49 3.20
N LEU A 7 2.37 -15.91 2.04
CA LEU A 7 2.71 -16.45 0.73
C LEU A 7 3.45 -15.39 -0.06
N LYS A 8 4.48 -15.83 -0.79
CA LYS A 8 5.16 -14.97 -1.78
C LYS A 8 4.13 -14.49 -2.80
N PRO A 9 4.16 -13.21 -3.22
CA PRO A 9 3.32 -12.73 -4.31
C PRO A 9 3.46 -13.61 -5.56
N ALA A 10 2.34 -13.91 -6.22
CA ALA A 10 2.33 -14.52 -7.54
C ALA A 10 3.00 -13.58 -8.57
N PRO A 11 3.48 -14.08 -9.72
CA PRO A 11 4.16 -13.25 -10.72
C PRO A 11 3.34 -12.07 -11.25
N ASP A 12 2.02 -12.19 -11.28
CA ASP A 12 1.05 -11.18 -11.72
C ASP A 12 0.44 -10.37 -10.55
N ALA A 13 0.85 -10.66 -9.32
CA ALA A 13 0.38 -9.93 -8.15
C ALA A 13 1.09 -8.59 -8.03
N VAL A 14 0.32 -7.55 -7.71
CA VAL A 14 0.80 -6.19 -7.58
C VAL A 14 1.13 -5.86 -6.14
N ARG A 15 2.25 -5.18 -5.94
CA ARG A 15 2.67 -4.58 -4.66
C ARG A 15 3.06 -3.14 -4.91
N GLY A 16 2.98 -2.31 -3.87
CA GLY A 16 3.24 -0.89 -3.98
C GLY A 16 4.15 -0.34 -2.91
N MET A 17 4.10 0.98 -2.76
CA MET A 17 4.91 1.71 -1.79
C MET A 17 4.50 1.39 -0.34
N CYS A 18 3.24 1.01 -0.09
CA CYS A 18 2.73 0.85 1.27
C CYS A 18 3.12 -0.52 1.85
N PRO A 19 4.02 -0.58 2.86
CA PRO A 19 4.45 -1.87 3.43
C PRO A 19 3.28 -2.61 4.08
N THR A 20 2.32 -1.88 4.66
CA THR A 20 1.17 -2.46 5.35
C THR A 20 0.23 -3.19 4.40
N LEU A 21 -0.15 -2.57 3.27
CA LEU A 21 -0.98 -3.22 2.26
C LEU A 21 -0.26 -4.40 1.60
N ASN A 22 1.06 -4.28 1.39
CA ASN A 22 1.86 -5.40 0.88
C ASN A 22 1.83 -6.60 1.85
N THR A 23 1.93 -6.35 3.16
CA THR A 23 1.81 -7.38 4.18
C THR A 23 0.41 -7.98 4.21
N MET A 24 -0.65 -7.15 4.18
CA MET A 24 -2.04 -7.63 4.15
C MET A 24 -2.29 -8.55 2.95
N ALA A 25 -1.83 -8.17 1.75
CA ALA A 25 -1.96 -9.01 0.55
C ALA A 25 -1.09 -10.28 0.62
N ASN A 26 0.13 -10.19 1.17
CA ASN A 26 0.99 -11.36 1.38
C ASN A 26 0.44 -12.35 2.42
N HIS A 27 -0.41 -11.88 3.33
CA HIS A 27 -1.05 -12.70 4.35
C HIS A 27 -2.52 -13.02 4.03
N GLY A 28 -3.09 -12.51 2.94
CA GLY A 28 -4.46 -12.80 2.51
C GLY A 28 -5.54 -12.10 3.33
N PHE A 29 -5.22 -11.00 4.03
CA PHE A 29 -6.21 -10.12 4.66
C PHE A 29 -6.96 -9.26 3.64
N ILE A 30 -6.30 -8.95 2.54
CA ILE A 30 -6.89 -8.44 1.30
C ILE A 30 -6.52 -9.39 0.16
N SER A 31 -7.14 -9.21 -1.01
CA SER A 31 -6.82 -9.98 -2.21
C SER A 31 -5.31 -10.08 -2.44
N ARG A 32 -4.82 -11.32 -2.61
CA ARG A 32 -3.38 -11.61 -2.74
C ARG A 32 -2.78 -11.06 -4.03
N ASP A 33 -3.62 -10.82 -5.03
CA ASP A 33 -3.25 -10.23 -6.31
C ASP A 33 -2.94 -8.72 -6.23
N GLY A 34 -3.25 -8.08 -5.10
CA GLY A 34 -3.00 -6.65 -4.89
C GLY A 34 -4.08 -5.71 -5.44
N ILE A 35 -5.22 -6.25 -5.88
CA ILE A 35 -6.39 -5.48 -6.30
C ILE A 35 -7.45 -5.60 -5.21
N THR A 36 -7.67 -4.52 -4.47
CA THR A 36 -8.56 -4.52 -3.30
C THR A 36 -9.80 -3.68 -3.54
N THR A 37 -10.72 -3.71 -2.57
CA THR A 37 -11.89 -2.83 -2.52
C THR A 37 -11.82 -1.92 -1.30
N PHE A 38 -12.58 -0.83 -1.30
CA PHE A 38 -12.75 0.04 -0.14
C PHE A 38 -13.14 -0.75 1.14
N ALA A 39 -14.18 -1.59 1.05
CA ALA A 39 -14.65 -2.34 2.21
C ALA A 39 -13.62 -3.38 2.68
N GLU A 40 -12.98 -4.09 1.74
CA GLU A 40 -11.97 -5.10 2.07
C GLU A 40 -10.77 -4.47 2.79
N ALA A 41 -10.21 -3.38 2.25
CA ALA A 41 -9.05 -2.72 2.85
C ALA A 41 -9.38 -2.06 4.20
N ALA A 42 -10.55 -1.43 4.35
CA ALA A 42 -10.98 -0.85 5.61
C ALA A 42 -11.17 -1.92 6.71
N ASN A 43 -11.74 -3.08 6.37
CA ASN A 43 -11.90 -4.19 7.31
C ASN A 43 -10.56 -4.84 7.64
N ALA A 44 -9.73 -5.10 6.64
CA ALA A 44 -8.40 -5.70 6.81
C ALA A 44 -7.49 -4.82 7.68
N CYS A 45 -7.58 -3.49 7.54
CA CYS A 45 -6.84 -2.54 8.36
C CYS A 45 -7.11 -2.71 9.85
N GLN A 46 -8.37 -2.87 10.25
CA GLN A 46 -8.73 -3.06 11.66
C GLN A 46 -8.21 -4.40 12.18
N ILE A 47 -8.44 -5.48 11.42
CA ILE A 47 -8.08 -6.85 11.84
C ILE A 47 -6.57 -7.03 11.91
N THR A 48 -5.83 -6.47 10.95
CA THR A 48 -4.38 -6.70 10.84
C THR A 48 -3.59 -5.80 11.79
N LEU A 49 -4.01 -4.54 11.97
CA LEU A 49 -3.22 -3.52 12.68
C LEU A 49 -3.80 -3.11 14.03
N GLY A 50 -5.07 -3.46 14.33
CA GLY A 50 -5.77 -2.95 15.50
C GLY A 50 -6.08 -1.45 15.44
N PHE A 51 -6.08 -0.86 14.24
CA PHE A 51 -6.43 0.55 14.04
C PHE A 51 -7.92 0.80 14.28
N GLY A 52 -8.25 2.04 14.69
CA GLY A 52 -9.64 2.48 14.84
C GLY A 52 -10.41 2.43 13.51
N TYR A 53 -11.72 2.21 13.62
CA TYR A 53 -12.61 2.13 12.46
C TYR A 53 -12.54 3.40 11.59
N ASP A 54 -12.57 4.57 12.22
CA ASP A 54 -12.47 5.87 11.58
C ASP A 54 -11.19 6.03 10.75
N THR A 55 -10.05 5.62 11.33
CA THR A 55 -8.73 5.66 10.69
C THR A 55 -8.67 4.73 9.48
N CYS A 56 -9.19 3.51 9.61
CA CYS A 56 -9.18 2.55 8.52
C CYS A 56 -10.10 2.94 7.37
N VAL A 57 -11.29 3.46 7.67
CA VAL A 57 -12.20 4.02 6.67
C VAL A 57 -11.56 5.20 5.96
N PHE A 58 -10.94 6.12 6.71
CA PHE A 58 -10.25 7.27 6.13
C PHE A 58 -9.12 6.84 5.18
N LEU A 59 -8.23 5.94 5.61
CA LEU A 59 -7.11 5.47 4.79
C LEU A 59 -7.57 4.72 3.54
N SER A 60 -8.63 3.91 3.66
CA SER A 60 -9.17 3.20 2.51
C SER A 60 -9.89 4.13 1.53
N ALA A 61 -10.64 5.11 2.03
CA ALA A 61 -11.26 6.16 1.20
C ALA A 61 -10.20 6.98 0.47
N LEU A 62 -9.12 7.37 1.16
CA LEU A 62 -7.98 8.07 0.55
C LEU A 62 -7.34 7.23 -0.56
N GLY A 63 -7.17 5.92 -0.33
CA GLY A 63 -6.68 4.98 -1.34
C GLY A 63 -7.57 4.94 -2.59
N LEU A 64 -8.88 4.75 -2.40
CA LEU A 64 -9.86 4.72 -3.47
C LEU A 64 -9.90 6.04 -4.25
N LEU A 65 -9.91 7.19 -3.57
CA LEU A 65 -9.92 8.51 -4.20
C LEU A 65 -8.62 8.82 -4.96
N SER A 66 -7.49 8.25 -4.52
CA SER A 66 -6.18 8.57 -5.10
C SER A 66 -5.89 7.93 -6.46
N GLY A 67 -6.44 6.74 -6.69
CA GLY A 67 -6.05 5.93 -7.85
C GLY A 67 -6.98 4.75 -8.12
N GLY A 68 -8.20 4.79 -7.60
CA GLY A 68 -9.22 3.77 -7.80
C GLY A 68 -10.40 4.22 -8.63
N ASP A 69 -11.29 3.26 -8.87
CA ASP A 69 -12.53 3.44 -9.58
C ASP A 69 -13.68 3.62 -8.59
N LEU A 70 -14.23 4.84 -8.49
CA LEU A 70 -15.28 5.14 -7.51
C LEU A 70 -16.53 4.27 -7.67
N PRO A 71 -17.05 4.00 -8.89
CA PRO A 71 -18.25 3.18 -9.04
C PRO A 71 -18.08 1.73 -8.60
N SER A 72 -16.95 1.09 -8.92
CA SER A 72 -16.68 -0.29 -8.49
C SER A 72 -16.10 -0.38 -7.08
N GLY A 73 -15.60 0.73 -6.51
CA GLY A 73 -14.92 0.77 -5.22
C GLY A 73 -13.58 0.05 -5.21
N LYS A 74 -13.01 -0.26 -6.38
CA LYS A 74 -11.77 -1.03 -6.55
C LYS A 74 -10.56 -0.14 -6.74
N TYR A 75 -9.41 -0.58 -6.25
CA TYR A 75 -8.13 0.06 -6.54
C TYR A 75 -6.96 -0.93 -6.43
N SER A 76 -5.89 -0.62 -7.15
CA SER A 76 -4.61 -1.31 -7.06
C SER A 76 -3.80 -0.77 -5.89
N ILE A 77 -3.22 -1.64 -5.07
CA ILE A 77 -2.28 -1.25 -4.01
C ILE A 77 -0.91 -0.85 -4.56
N GLY A 78 -0.70 -0.99 -5.88
CA GLY A 78 0.50 -0.56 -6.61
C GLY A 78 0.16 0.52 -7.63
N GLY A 79 0.69 0.38 -8.85
CA GLY A 79 0.40 1.28 -9.97
C GLY A 79 -0.89 0.91 -10.73
N ALA A 80 -1.12 1.59 -11.85
CA ALA A 80 -2.27 1.35 -12.72
C ALA A 80 -2.33 -0.12 -13.16
N ASP A 81 -3.51 -0.72 -13.11
CA ASP A 81 -3.72 -2.13 -13.41
C ASP A 81 -5.05 -2.31 -14.15
N SER A 82 -5.06 -3.11 -15.21
CA SER A 82 -6.24 -3.32 -16.06
C SER A 82 -7.40 -4.05 -15.36
N ARG A 83 -7.14 -4.68 -14.21
CA ARG A 83 -8.17 -5.31 -13.37
C ARG A 83 -9.00 -4.29 -12.59
N VAL A 84 -8.58 -3.02 -12.54
CA VAL A 84 -9.36 -1.91 -11.96
C VAL A 84 -10.03 -1.15 -13.11
N PRO A 85 -11.38 -1.02 -13.11
CA PRO A 85 -12.08 -0.24 -14.14
C PRO A 85 -11.66 1.23 -14.17
N ASN A 86 -11.98 1.94 -15.24
CA ASN A 86 -11.71 3.37 -15.41
C ASN A 86 -13.02 4.12 -15.72
N THR A 87 -14.05 3.92 -14.89
CA THR A 87 -15.44 4.26 -15.21
C THR A 87 -15.67 5.77 -15.27
N LEU A 88 -15.08 6.52 -14.33
CA LEU A 88 -15.22 7.98 -14.24
C LEU A 88 -13.91 8.74 -14.50
N GLY A 89 -12.82 8.03 -14.80
CA GLY A 89 -11.49 8.58 -14.93
C GLY A 89 -10.42 7.51 -14.83
N GLN A 90 -9.16 7.94 -14.82
CA GLN A 90 -8.02 7.03 -14.74
C GLN A 90 -7.80 6.53 -13.31
N SER A 91 -7.91 5.22 -13.11
CA SER A 91 -7.53 4.45 -11.93
C SER A 91 -6.05 4.10 -12.01
N LEU A 92 -5.22 5.01 -11.50
CA LEU A 92 -3.76 4.94 -11.64
C LEU A 92 -3.05 4.15 -10.52
N GLY A 93 -3.81 3.59 -9.58
CA GLY A 93 -3.29 2.93 -8.38
C GLY A 93 -2.67 3.89 -7.37
N ILE A 94 -2.50 3.43 -6.13
CA ILE A 94 -2.04 4.28 -5.02
C ILE A 94 -0.53 4.60 -5.08
N SER A 95 0.26 3.87 -5.88
CA SER A 95 1.69 4.17 -6.10
C SER A 95 1.92 5.29 -7.12
N ARG A 96 0.86 5.86 -7.69
CA ARG A 96 0.98 7.06 -8.53
C ARG A 96 1.45 8.23 -7.67
N HIS A 97 2.54 8.87 -8.10
CA HIS A 97 3.13 10.01 -7.42
C HIS A 97 2.20 11.24 -7.37
N GLY A 98 2.20 11.93 -6.23
CA GLY A 98 1.70 13.29 -6.05
C GLY A 98 0.44 13.45 -5.21
N PHE A 99 -0.35 12.39 -4.98
CA PHE A 99 -1.56 12.47 -4.14
C PHE A 99 -1.50 11.54 -2.94
N PHE A 100 -1.23 10.26 -3.17
CA PHE A 100 -1.06 9.27 -2.10
C PHE A 100 0.42 8.96 -1.88
N GLU A 101 1.12 8.58 -2.95
CA GLU A 101 2.58 8.43 -2.91
C GLU A 101 3.24 9.81 -3.00
N VAL A 102 4.24 10.05 -2.13
CA VAL A 102 4.96 11.32 -2.00
C VAL A 102 6.44 11.09 -1.69
N ASP A 103 7.25 12.10 -2.01
CA ASP A 103 8.69 12.10 -1.78
C ASP A 103 9.05 12.06 -0.28
N ASN A 104 10.33 11.78 -0.01
CA ASN A 104 10.93 11.65 1.31
C ASN A 104 10.40 10.45 2.11
N SER A 105 10.03 9.39 1.40
CA SER A 105 9.66 8.10 1.98
C SER A 105 10.80 7.46 2.79
N ILE A 106 10.45 6.87 3.93
CA ILE A 106 11.38 6.21 4.88
C ILE A 106 12.24 5.12 4.22
N SER A 107 11.65 4.32 3.33
CA SER A 107 12.30 3.12 2.77
C SER A 107 12.06 2.93 1.27
N ARG A 108 11.59 3.96 0.57
CA ARG A 108 11.39 3.99 -0.89
C ARG A 108 12.15 5.19 -1.42
N ILE A 109 12.67 5.14 -2.65
CA ILE A 109 13.31 6.31 -3.27
C ILE A 109 12.25 7.31 -3.78
N ASP A 110 12.65 8.56 -3.99
CA ASP A 110 11.76 9.59 -4.51
C ASP A 110 11.46 9.34 -6.00
N TYR A 111 10.31 9.80 -6.47
CA TYR A 111 9.83 9.53 -7.83
C TYR A 111 10.84 9.98 -8.91
N ALA A 112 11.43 11.17 -8.72
CA ALA A 112 12.43 11.71 -9.64
C ALA A 112 13.73 10.88 -9.72
N LEU A 113 13.98 10.00 -8.74
CA LEU A 113 15.18 9.17 -8.65
C LEU A 113 14.97 7.76 -9.23
N GLY A 114 13.74 7.38 -9.60
CA GLY A 114 13.42 6.07 -10.17
C GLY A 114 12.18 5.44 -9.58
N ASN A 115 12.22 4.13 -9.32
CA ASN A 115 11.07 3.38 -8.83
C ASN A 115 10.79 3.64 -7.33
N GLN A 116 9.75 4.43 -7.08
CA GLN A 116 9.26 4.87 -5.77
C GLN A 116 8.40 3.84 -5.02
N ALA A 117 8.12 2.67 -5.59
CA ALA A 117 7.37 1.60 -4.91
C ALA A 117 8.30 0.57 -4.24
N ASN A 118 9.44 0.30 -4.86
CA ASN A 118 10.36 -0.75 -4.43
C ASN A 118 11.05 -0.42 -3.10
N PHE A 119 11.19 -1.44 -2.26
CA PHE A 119 11.94 -1.31 -1.01
C PHE A 119 13.41 -0.98 -1.30
N ASN A 120 13.89 0.11 -0.70
CA ASN A 120 15.26 0.57 -0.79
C ASN A 120 15.97 0.31 0.54
N LEU A 121 16.82 -0.73 0.56
CA LEU A 121 17.57 -1.12 1.75
C LEU A 121 18.47 0.00 2.29
N PRO A 122 19.23 0.76 1.46
CA PRO A 122 20.04 1.87 1.96
C PRO A 122 19.24 2.95 2.72
N ARG A 123 18.05 3.36 2.21
CA ARG A 123 17.17 4.31 2.92
C ARG A 123 16.65 3.74 4.24
N PHE A 124 16.23 2.48 4.26
CA PHE A 124 15.80 1.84 5.50
C PHE A 124 16.94 1.75 6.53
N GLN A 125 18.15 1.39 6.10
CA GLN A 125 19.34 1.35 6.95
C GLN A 125 19.72 2.74 7.50
N ARG A 126 19.44 3.82 6.76
CA ARG A 126 19.60 5.19 7.28
C ARG A 126 18.71 5.43 8.49
N VAL A 127 17.43 5.06 8.43
CA VAL A 127 16.51 5.20 9.58
C VAL A 127 16.92 4.31 10.73
N GLN A 128 17.37 3.08 10.48
CA GLN A 128 17.93 2.21 11.52
C GLN A 128 19.16 2.84 12.21
N LYS A 129 20.03 3.52 11.47
CA LYS A 129 21.20 4.23 12.04
C LYS A 129 20.77 5.41 12.91
N ILE A 130 19.75 6.17 12.51
CA ILE A 130 19.18 7.26 13.31
C ILE A 130 18.60 6.69 14.60
N ALA A 131 17.75 5.66 14.51
CA ALA A 131 17.17 5.00 15.67
C ALA A 131 18.25 4.50 16.65
N LYS A 132 19.32 3.87 16.15
CA LYS A 132 20.45 3.43 16.99
C LYS A 132 21.16 4.60 17.68
N LYS A 133 21.34 5.72 16.98
CA LYS A 133 22.01 6.91 17.53
C LYS A 133 21.19 7.56 18.65
N TYR A 134 19.86 7.50 18.58
CA TYR A 134 18.96 8.14 19.54
C TYR A 134 18.22 7.12 20.42
N ASN A 135 18.87 6.02 20.79
CA ASN A 135 18.34 5.04 21.75
C ASN A 135 16.96 4.46 21.42
N GLY A 136 16.69 4.24 20.12
CA GLY A 136 15.43 3.72 19.61
C GLY A 136 14.42 4.79 19.20
N LEU A 137 14.73 6.08 19.39
CA LEU A 137 13.91 7.19 18.93
C LEU A 137 14.20 7.54 17.46
N PHE A 138 13.15 7.88 16.72
CA PHE A 138 13.20 8.22 15.29
C PHE A 138 12.51 9.55 15.03
#